data_AF-A0A1E4IY96-F1
#
_entry.id   AF-A0A1E4IY96-F1
#
_cell.length_a   1.000
_cell.length_b   1.000
_cell.length_c   1.000
_cell.angle_alpha   90.00
_cell.angle_beta   90.00
_cell.angle_gamma   90.00
#
_symmetry.space_group_name_H-M   'P 1'
#
loop_
_entity.id
_entity.type
_entity.pdbx_description
1 polymer ?
#
loop_
_entity_poly.entity_id
_entity_poly.type
_entity_poly.pdbx_seq_one_letter_code
_entity_poly.pdbx_strand_id
1 'polypeptide(L)'
;MNRIGRQNPILRAGQARRRIAVGLGCALIGGLAWANARDFDVGGGELRPALDIYIAQSGVQLIYKIEDVKGLSTRGVKGRIAPDAALERLLDGTRLRIRRGQDGAMVLIAPAPTAAASTAPEKKQ
;
A
#
# COMPACT_ATOMS: atom_id res chain seq x y z
N MET A 1 17.38 0.14 49.58
CA MET A 1 18.38 1.22 49.36
C MET A 1 19.07 0.99 48.03
N ASN A 2 18.94 1.89 47.05
CA ASN A 2 20.16 2.42 46.44
C ASN A 2 19.88 3.74 45.73
N ARG A 3 20.23 4.79 46.46
CA ARG A 3 20.29 6.18 46.04
C ARG A 3 21.77 6.47 45.77
N ILE A 4 22.02 7.23 44.71
CA ILE A 4 23.15 8.16 44.48
C ILE A 4 24.56 7.57 44.31
N GLY A 5 25.27 8.09 43.29
CA GLY A 5 26.70 7.86 43.09
C GLY A 5 27.10 8.14 41.65
N ARG A 6 26.99 9.39 41.16
CA ARG A 6 28.07 10.40 41.22
C ARG A 6 29.30 9.96 40.41
N GLN A 7 29.53 10.59 39.24
CA GLN A 7 30.77 11.32 38.88
C GLN A 7 31.03 11.41 37.36
N ASN A 8 31.09 12.66 36.87
CA ASN A 8 31.89 13.12 35.72
C ASN A 8 33.34 12.60 35.83
N PRO A 9 34.03 12.34 34.71
CA PRO A 9 34.93 13.37 34.11
C PRO A 9 35.01 13.20 32.56
N ILE A 10 35.60 14.01 31.67
CA ILE A 10 36.55 15.13 31.68
C ILE A 10 36.75 15.54 30.19
N LEU A 11 37.22 16.78 29.95
CA LEU A 11 37.97 17.25 28.75
C LEU A 11 37.11 17.49 27.48
N ARG A 12 37.16 18.63 26.76
CA ARG A 12 38.20 19.65 26.62
C ARG A 12 37.60 21.02 26.28
N ALA A 13 38.23 22.02 26.91
CA ALA A 13 38.78 23.23 26.29
C ALA A 13 37.92 23.95 25.25
N GLY A 14 37.54 25.19 25.59
CA GLY A 14 36.95 26.13 24.67
C GLY A 14 37.81 26.33 23.41
N GLN A 15 37.13 26.49 22.28
CA GLN A 15 37.67 27.29 21.20
C GLN A 15 36.59 28.21 20.67
N ALA A 16 36.99 29.46 20.66
CA ALA A 16 36.22 30.62 20.33
C ALA A 16 35.74 30.61 18.87
N ARG A 17 34.58 31.23 18.69
CA ARG A 17 34.24 32.14 17.60
C ARG A 17 34.97 31.88 16.29
N ARG A 18 34.26 31.29 15.31
CA ARG A 18 34.60 31.55 13.90
C ARG A 18 33.40 31.36 12.99
N ARG A 19 32.82 32.51 12.66
CA ARG A 19 32.27 32.92 11.37
C ARG A 19 31.10 32.10 10.80
N ILE A 20 29.95 32.75 10.85
CA ILE A 20 28.79 32.58 9.98
C ILE A 20 29.27 32.36 8.54
N ALA A 21 28.90 31.22 7.96
CA ALA A 21 28.79 31.03 6.53
C ALA A 21 27.40 30.46 6.26
N VAL A 22 26.54 31.29 5.71
CA VAL A 22 25.25 30.92 5.13
C VAL A 22 25.53 29.95 3.99
N GLY A 23 25.16 28.69 4.18
CA GLY A 23 25.08 27.67 3.14
C GLY A 23 23.71 27.05 3.22
N LEU A 24 22.78 27.54 2.39
CA LEU A 24 21.43 27.01 2.23
C LEU A 24 21.53 25.65 1.50
N GLY A 25 21.97 24.61 2.20
CA GLY A 25 22.08 23.24 1.70
C GLY A 25 20.73 22.54 1.76
N CYS A 26 19.85 22.86 0.81
CA CYS A 26 18.62 22.12 0.59
C CYS A 26 18.96 20.71 0.06
N ALA A 27 18.80 19.69 0.89
CA ALA A 27 18.56 18.32 0.43
C ALA A 27 17.91 17.50 1.53
N LEU A 28 16.61 17.73 1.72
CA LEU A 28 15.70 16.72 2.24
C LEU A 28 15.78 15.53 1.28
N ILE A 29 16.62 14.54 1.57
CA ILE A 29 16.51 13.23 0.92
C ILE A 29 15.33 12.53 1.62
N GLY A 30 14.12 12.99 1.28
CA GLY A 30 12.93 12.21 1.51
C GLY A 30 13.10 10.93 0.71
N GLY A 31 13.20 9.79 1.41
CA GLY A 31 13.23 8.49 0.76
C GLY A 31 11.96 8.33 -0.05
N LEU A 32 12.04 8.48 -1.36
CA LEU A 32 11.01 7.90 -2.19
C LEU A 32 11.22 6.40 -2.11
N ALA A 33 10.29 5.75 -1.43
CA ALA A 33 9.99 4.36 -1.70
C ALA A 33 9.70 4.27 -3.21
N TRP A 34 10.71 3.91 -4.00
CA TRP A 34 10.55 3.47 -5.37
C TRP A 34 9.72 2.20 -5.31
N ALA A 35 8.40 2.36 -5.31
CA ALA A 35 7.49 1.30 -5.66
C ALA A 35 7.81 0.95 -7.11
N ASN A 36 8.73 0.00 -7.31
CA ASN A 36 9.32 -0.35 -8.59
C ASN A 36 8.20 -0.63 -9.60
N ALA A 37 7.95 0.33 -10.48
CA ALA A 37 6.92 0.21 -11.49
C ALA A 37 7.32 -0.91 -12.46
N ARG A 38 6.46 -1.92 -12.57
CA ARG A 38 6.65 -3.08 -13.44
C ARG A 38 5.66 -3.04 -14.57
N ASP A 39 6.02 -3.73 -15.64
CA ASP A 39 5.10 -3.94 -16.74
C ASP A 39 4.03 -4.93 -16.30
N PHE A 40 2.79 -4.48 -16.35
CA PHE A 40 1.62 -5.31 -16.10
C PHE A 40 0.84 -5.43 -17.38
N ASP A 41 0.47 -6.66 -17.73
CA ASP A 41 -0.49 -6.93 -18.79
C ASP A 41 -1.53 -7.90 -18.25
N VAL A 42 -2.62 -7.33 -17.74
CA VAL A 42 -3.75 -8.07 -17.22
C VAL A 42 -4.98 -7.69 -18.03
N GLY A 43 -5.49 -8.63 -18.81
CA GLY A 43 -6.70 -8.43 -19.60
C GLY A 43 -7.93 -8.19 -18.72
N GLY A 44 -8.85 -7.34 -19.21
CA GLY A 44 -10.17 -7.20 -18.61
C GLY A 44 -10.99 -8.48 -18.78
N GLY A 45 -11.85 -8.77 -17.81
CA GLY A 45 -12.62 -10.01 -17.77
C GLY A 45 -12.97 -10.42 -16.35
N GLU A 46 -13.02 -11.72 -16.09
CA GLU A 46 -13.20 -12.25 -14.75
C GLU A 46 -12.06 -11.81 -13.81
N LEU A 47 -12.42 -11.39 -12.59
CA LEU A 47 -11.44 -10.91 -11.62
C LEU A 47 -10.48 -12.01 -11.15
N ARG A 48 -10.95 -13.26 -11.05
CA ARG A 48 -10.13 -14.42 -10.63
C ARG A 48 -8.86 -14.62 -11.48
N PRO A 49 -8.97 -14.89 -12.81
CA PRO A 49 -7.79 -15.08 -13.64
C PRO A 49 -6.93 -13.81 -13.74
N ALA A 50 -7.55 -12.63 -13.70
CA ALA A 50 -6.82 -11.36 -13.69
C ALA A 50 -5.92 -11.24 -12.44
N LEU A 51 -6.42 -11.65 -11.28
CA LEU A 51 -5.69 -11.61 -10.02
C LEU A 51 -4.54 -12.63 -9.99
N ASP A 52 -4.75 -13.82 -10.55
CA ASP A 52 -3.73 -14.85 -10.70
C ASP A 52 -2.54 -14.37 -11.56
N ILE A 53 -2.85 -13.77 -12.72
CA ILE A 53 -1.84 -13.16 -13.61
C ILE A 53 -1.09 -12.04 -12.90
N TYR A 54 -1.81 -11.18 -12.17
CA TYR A 54 -1.20 -10.09 -11.40
C TYR A 54 -0.23 -10.62 -10.32
N ILE A 55 -0.59 -11.67 -9.60
CA ILE A 55 0.26 -12.31 -8.60
C ILE A 55 1.53 -12.87 -9.26
N ALA A 56 1.37 -13.56 -10.40
CA ALA A 56 2.48 -14.11 -11.17
C ALA A 56 3.44 -13.02 -11.68
N GLN A 57 2.92 -11.88 -12.16
CA GLN A 57 3.73 -10.76 -12.66
C GLN A 57 4.38 -9.93 -11.54
N SER A 58 3.65 -9.70 -10.44
CA SER A 58 4.13 -8.89 -9.31
C SER A 58 5.11 -9.62 -8.41
N GLY A 59 4.96 -10.95 -8.28
CA GLY A 59 5.67 -11.77 -7.30
C GLY A 59 5.28 -11.47 -5.84
N VAL A 60 4.14 -10.80 -5.62
CA VAL A 60 3.63 -10.50 -4.27
C VAL A 60 2.70 -11.60 -3.81
N GLN A 61 2.71 -11.90 -2.52
CA GLN A 61 1.77 -12.87 -1.96
C GLN A 61 0.45 -12.18 -1.66
N LEU A 62 -0.60 -12.55 -2.40
CA LEU A 62 -1.96 -12.03 -2.25
C LEU A 62 -2.90 -13.18 -1.83
N ILE A 63 -3.53 -13.02 -0.67
CA ILE A 63 -4.51 -13.97 -0.13
C ILE A 63 -5.91 -13.42 -0.36
N TYR A 64 -6.78 -14.22 -0.97
CA TYR A 64 -8.19 -13.89 -1.19
C TYR A 64 -9.04 -15.18 -1.11
N LYS A 65 -10.35 -15.03 -0.89
CA LYS A 65 -11.29 -16.15 -1.01
C LYS A 65 -11.88 -16.18 -2.41
N ILE A 66 -11.96 -17.38 -2.99
CA ILE A 66 -12.53 -17.56 -4.34
C ILE A 66 -13.98 -17.10 -4.42
N GLU A 67 -14.77 -17.34 -3.37
CA GLU A 67 -16.19 -16.96 -3.32
C GLU A 67 -16.41 -15.44 -3.42
N ASP A 68 -15.50 -14.65 -2.86
CA ASP A 68 -15.58 -13.18 -2.83
C ASP A 68 -15.26 -12.53 -4.19
N VAL A 69 -14.45 -13.20 -5.02
CA VAL A 69 -14.04 -12.72 -6.35
C VAL A 69 -14.84 -13.37 -7.48
N LYS A 70 -15.65 -14.39 -7.17
CA LYS A 70 -16.46 -15.11 -8.15
C LYS A 70 -17.62 -14.23 -8.63
N GLY A 71 -17.78 -14.12 -9.94
CA GLY A 71 -18.82 -13.28 -10.55
C GLY A 71 -18.48 -11.78 -10.57
N LEU A 72 -17.30 -11.39 -10.10
CA LEU A 72 -16.78 -10.04 -10.28
C LEU A 72 -15.94 -9.96 -11.56
N SER A 73 -15.97 -8.79 -12.18
CA SER A 73 -15.18 -8.50 -13.36
C SER A 73 -14.35 -7.24 -13.14
N THR A 74 -13.22 -7.19 -13.81
CA THR A 74 -12.31 -6.03 -13.83
C THR A 74 -12.12 -5.54 -15.25
N ARG A 75 -11.81 -4.25 -15.39
CA ARG A 75 -11.38 -3.69 -16.69
C ARG A 75 -9.95 -4.11 -17.07
N GLY A 76 -9.23 -4.74 -16.13
CA GLY A 76 -7.82 -5.09 -16.31
C GLY A 76 -6.92 -3.88 -16.09
N VAL A 77 -5.61 -4.14 -16.11
CA VAL A 77 -4.59 -3.09 -16.00
C VAL A 77 -3.48 -3.40 -17.00
N LYS A 78 -3.05 -2.39 -17.75
CA LYS A 78 -1.98 -2.51 -18.73
C LYS A 78 -1.01 -1.34 -18.62
N GLY A 79 0.28 -1.64 -18.72
CA GLY A 79 1.37 -0.65 -18.75
C GLY A 79 2.26 -0.69 -17.52
N ARG A 80 3.18 0.27 -17.44
CA ARG A 80 4.19 0.35 -16.39
C ARG A 80 3.65 1.06 -15.16
N ILE A 81 3.27 0.30 -14.13
CA ILE A 81 2.68 0.82 -12.88
C ILE A 81 3.25 0.07 -11.68
N ALA A 82 3.19 0.65 -10.48
CA ALA A 82 3.57 -0.03 -9.25
C ALA A 82 2.58 -1.17 -8.93
N PRO A 83 3.02 -2.31 -8.36
CA PRO A 83 2.15 -3.43 -8.03
C PRO A 83 0.96 -3.02 -7.14
N ASP A 84 1.22 -2.22 -6.10
CA ASP A 84 0.17 -1.72 -5.19
C ASP A 84 -0.92 -0.93 -5.96
N ALA A 85 -0.49 -0.02 -6.84
CA ALA A 85 -1.39 0.78 -7.67
C ALA A 85 -2.07 -0.05 -8.78
N ALA A 86 -1.40 -1.08 -9.30
CA ALA A 86 -1.99 -2.02 -10.27
C ALA A 86 -3.12 -2.84 -9.64
N LEU A 87 -2.92 -3.30 -8.40
CA LEU A 87 -3.94 -4.00 -7.64
C LEU A 87 -5.13 -3.08 -7.36
N GLU A 88 -4.90 -1.83 -6.94
CA GLU A 88 -5.99 -0.86 -6.78
C GLU A 88 -6.77 -0.65 -8.09
N ARG A 89 -6.09 -0.58 -9.24
CA ARG A 89 -6.75 -0.47 -10.55
C ARG A 89 -7.52 -1.71 -10.96
N LEU A 90 -7.01 -2.90 -10.62
CA LEU A 90 -7.73 -4.16 -10.87
C LEU A 90 -9.00 -4.27 -10.02
N LEU A 91 -8.96 -3.72 -8.81
CA LEU A 91 -10.09 -3.70 -7.88
C LEU A 91 -11.00 -2.49 -8.10
N ASP A 92 -10.65 -1.56 -8.99
CA ASP A 92 -11.51 -0.45 -9.38
C ASP A 92 -12.82 -0.97 -9.99
N GLY A 93 -13.94 -0.57 -9.41
CA GLY A 93 -15.26 -1.07 -9.77
C GLY A 93 -15.68 -2.35 -9.03
N THR A 94 -14.80 -2.96 -8.25
CA THR A 94 -15.14 -4.01 -7.29
C THR A 94 -15.42 -3.39 -5.92
N ARG A 95 -16.16 -4.10 -5.07
CA ARG A 95 -16.38 -3.66 -3.69
C ARG A 95 -15.21 -4.03 -2.77
N LEU A 96 -14.20 -4.74 -3.25
CA LEU A 96 -13.14 -5.37 -2.45
C LEU A 96 -12.18 -4.33 -1.86
N ARG A 97 -11.62 -4.65 -0.70
CA ARG A 97 -10.64 -3.82 0.02
C ARG A 97 -9.34 -4.57 0.22
N ILE A 98 -8.22 -3.87 0.03
CA ILE A 98 -6.88 -4.42 0.28
C ILE A 98 -6.51 -4.15 1.74
N ARG A 99 -6.02 -5.17 2.45
CA ARG A 99 -5.43 -5.03 3.78
C ARG A 99 -4.04 -5.65 3.77
N ARG A 100 -3.02 -4.91 4.21
CA ARG A 100 -1.67 -5.45 4.34
C ARG A 100 -1.57 -6.24 5.66
N GLY A 101 -1.07 -7.47 5.57
CA GLY A 101 -0.70 -8.31 6.70
C GLY A 101 0.64 -7.87 7.30
N GLN A 102 0.95 -8.41 8.47
CA GLN A 102 2.16 -8.10 9.24
C GLN A 102 3.41 -8.61 8.51
N ASP A 103 3.26 -9.70 7.76
CA ASP A 103 4.30 -10.43 7.04
C ASP A 103 4.58 -9.85 5.64
N GLY A 104 3.97 -8.70 5.30
CA GLY A 104 4.06 -8.10 3.96
C GLY A 104 3.11 -8.72 2.93
N ALA A 105 2.36 -9.77 3.30
CA ALA A 105 1.30 -10.33 2.48
C ALA A 105 0.15 -9.33 2.30
N MET A 106 -0.45 -9.30 1.11
CA MET A 106 -1.65 -8.53 0.84
C MET A 106 -2.87 -9.45 1.03
N VAL A 107 -3.89 -8.99 1.73
CA VAL A 107 -5.13 -9.74 1.98
C VAL A 107 -6.28 -8.97 1.37
N LEU A 108 -7.05 -9.63 0.53
CA LEU A 108 -8.25 -9.05 -0.07
C LEU A 108 -9.46 -9.39 0.78
N ILE A 109 -10.19 -8.36 1.18
CA ILE A 109 -11.35 -8.46 2.06
C ILE A 109 -12.55 -7.96 1.27
N ALA A 110 -13.53 -8.84 1.04
CA ALA A 110 -14.83 -8.36 0.60
C ALA A 110 -15.50 -7.61 1.77
N PRO A 111 -16.03 -6.40 1.54
CA PRO A 111 -16.99 -5.86 2.47
C PRO A 111 -18.13 -6.87 2.54
N ALA A 112 -18.62 -7.15 3.75
CA ALA A 112 -19.80 -7.96 3.94
C ALA A 112 -20.84 -7.53 2.89
N PRO A 113 -21.50 -8.46 2.19
CA PRO A 113 -22.49 -8.11 1.18
C PRO A 113 -23.56 -7.28 1.87
N THR A 114 -23.41 -5.95 1.86
CA THR A 114 -24.53 -5.09 2.13
C THR A 114 -25.46 -5.38 0.97
N ALA A 115 -26.63 -5.88 1.32
CA ALA A 115 -27.73 -6.18 0.44
C ALA A 115 -28.18 -4.88 -0.27
N ALA A 116 -27.34 -4.33 -1.13
CA ALA A 116 -27.69 -3.31 -2.09
C ALA A 116 -28.42 -3.99 -3.25
N ALA A 117 -29.58 -4.57 -2.93
CA ALA A 117 -30.63 -5.01 -3.85
C ALA A 117 -32.00 -5.24 -3.16
N SER A 118 -32.20 -4.81 -1.90
CA SER A 118 -33.56 -4.60 -1.35
C SER A 118 -33.76 -3.11 -1.10
N THR A 119 -33.87 -2.33 -2.17
CA THR A 119 -34.58 -1.03 -2.19
C THR A 119 -34.78 -0.59 -3.65
N ALA A 120 -35.69 -1.26 -4.34
CA ALA A 120 -36.64 -0.67 -5.29
C ALA A 120 -37.57 -1.80 -5.76
N PRO A 121 -38.85 -1.76 -5.38
CA PRO A 121 -39.76 -1.04 -6.24
C PRO A 121 -40.68 -0.08 -5.48
N GLU A 122 -40.82 1.11 -6.06
CA GLU A 122 -42.11 1.71 -6.38
C GLU A 122 -43.35 0.99 -5.78
N LYS A 123 -43.96 1.61 -4.76
CA LYS A 123 -45.41 1.52 -4.58
C LYS A 123 -45.99 2.93 -4.55
N LYS A 124 -46.40 3.38 -5.73
CA LYS A 124 -47.50 4.32 -5.92
C LYS A 124 -48.74 3.71 -5.26
N GLN A 125 -49.19 4.23 -4.12
CA GLN A 125 -50.61 4.47 -3.82
C GLN A 125 -50.79 5.26 -2.52
#